data_AF-A0A9W6Z3Q2-F1
#
_entry.id   AF-A0A9W6Z3Q2-F1
#
_cell.length_a   1.000
_cell.length_b   1.000
_cell.length_c   1.000
_cell.angle_alpha   90.00
_cell.angle_beta   90.00
_cell.angle_gamma   90.00
#
_symmetry.space_group_name_H-M   'P 1'
#
loop_
_entity.id
_entity.type
_entity.pdbx_description
1 polymer ?
#
loop_
_entity_poly.entity_id
_entity_poly.type
_entity_poly.pdbx_seq_one_letter_code
_entity_poly.pdbx_strand_id
1 'polypeptide(L)'
;MMQMQRQFNTSSNSQQDQDPTYKLEECLKLTFDSLDKPYTPTTNLDFYQASILPQLTQQPRIIINGTPFGSKPTFQQVWSKLPATQHQVSSFDCHLVPSSVPGANRQFIILVHLKVRFDEGGKNRLGDSADLLNVGQPSQNSGLPTRPAGPRPYSRWFGATVTIVADENIVLNSDGECISSFDYRITDAPENSVFII
;
A
#
# COMPACT_ATOMS: atom_id res chain seq x y z
N MET A 1 8.54 -23.98 -67.24
CA MET A 1 7.60 -23.32 -66.31
C MET A 1 7.85 -23.87 -64.91
N MET A 2 8.54 -23.10 -64.04
CA MET A 2 8.73 -23.44 -62.63
C MET A 2 7.55 -22.87 -61.83
N GLN A 3 6.78 -23.71 -61.15
CA GLN A 3 5.79 -23.27 -60.16
C GLN A 3 6.45 -23.16 -58.78
N MET A 4 6.55 -21.94 -58.27
CA MET A 4 6.88 -21.63 -56.88
C MET A 4 5.72 -22.07 -55.97
N GLN A 5 5.97 -23.03 -55.09
CA GLN A 5 5.11 -23.32 -53.94
C GLN A 5 5.29 -22.22 -52.88
N ARG A 6 4.24 -21.42 -52.64
CA ARG A 6 4.14 -20.58 -51.43
C ARG A 6 3.84 -21.49 -50.25
N GLN A 7 4.83 -21.72 -49.41
CA GLN A 7 4.62 -22.26 -48.06
C GLN A 7 4.02 -21.15 -47.19
N PHE A 8 2.77 -21.31 -46.77
CA PHE A 8 2.16 -20.51 -45.72
C PHE A 8 2.66 -21.03 -44.37
N ASN A 9 3.67 -20.35 -43.82
CA ASN A 9 4.15 -20.61 -42.48
C ASN A 9 3.16 -20.00 -41.47
N THR A 10 2.19 -20.81 -41.02
CA THR A 10 1.28 -20.44 -39.93
C THR A 10 1.78 -21.06 -38.63
N SER A 11 2.86 -20.48 -38.09
CA SER A 11 3.25 -20.73 -36.72
C SER A 11 2.29 -19.97 -35.82
N SER A 12 1.14 -20.56 -35.50
CA SER A 12 0.29 -20.11 -34.40
C SER A 12 1.07 -20.37 -33.09
N ASN A 13 1.86 -19.38 -32.69
CA ASN A 13 2.43 -19.35 -31.35
C ASN A 13 1.28 -19.08 -30.38
N SER A 14 0.58 -20.12 -29.97
CA SER A 14 -0.39 -20.06 -28.89
C SER A 14 0.39 -19.89 -27.57
N GLN A 15 0.95 -18.70 -27.36
CA GLN A 15 1.05 -18.18 -26.01
C GLN A 15 -0.39 -18.12 -25.53
N GLN A 16 -0.77 -19.05 -24.67
CA GLN A 16 -2.00 -18.92 -23.89
C GLN A 16 -1.94 -17.54 -23.27
N ASP A 17 -2.82 -16.63 -23.71
CA ASP A 17 -3.10 -15.38 -23.04
C ASP A 17 -3.58 -15.74 -21.63
N GLN A 18 -2.63 -15.91 -20.72
CA GLN A 18 -2.94 -15.98 -19.30
C GLN A 18 -3.62 -14.67 -18.97
N ASP A 19 -4.75 -14.77 -18.29
CA ASP A 19 -5.48 -13.61 -17.79
C ASP A 19 -4.47 -12.68 -17.08
N PRO A 20 -4.27 -11.44 -17.57
CA PRO A 20 -3.26 -10.55 -17.03
C PRO A 20 -3.52 -10.19 -15.56
N THR A 21 -4.73 -10.45 -15.05
CA THR A 21 -5.15 -10.09 -13.70
C THR A 21 -4.93 -11.20 -12.66
N TYR A 22 -4.50 -12.40 -13.07
CA TYR A 22 -4.52 -13.61 -12.22
C TYR A 22 -3.77 -13.51 -10.88
N LYS A 23 -2.77 -12.63 -10.78
CA LYS A 23 -1.98 -12.39 -9.55
C LYS A 23 -2.30 -11.07 -8.85
N LEU A 24 -3.18 -10.25 -9.42
CA LEU A 24 -3.35 -8.89 -8.95
C LEU A 24 -3.89 -8.83 -7.52
N GLU A 25 -4.77 -9.75 -7.14
CA GLU A 25 -5.27 -9.84 -5.76
C GLU A 25 -4.14 -10.07 -4.74
N GLU A 26 -3.20 -10.96 -5.04
CA GLU A 26 -2.04 -11.24 -4.19
C GLU A 26 -1.12 -10.01 -4.09
N CYS A 27 -0.85 -9.35 -5.22
CA CYS A 27 -0.09 -8.11 -5.25
C CYS A 27 -0.75 -6.99 -4.43
N LEU A 28 -2.07 -6.85 -4.50
CA LEU A 28 -2.81 -5.88 -3.71
C LEU A 28 -2.72 -6.18 -2.21
N LYS A 29 -2.84 -7.46 -1.81
CA LYS A 29 -2.64 -7.86 -0.40
C LYS A 29 -1.26 -7.44 0.10
N LEU A 30 -0.19 -7.76 -0.64
CA LEU A 30 1.17 -7.34 -0.30
C LEU A 30 1.34 -5.81 -0.25
N THR A 31 0.68 -5.10 -1.16
CA THR A 31 0.67 -3.63 -1.20
C THR A 31 0.10 -3.07 0.10
N PHE A 32 -1.06 -3.54 0.54
CA PHE A 32 -1.69 -3.05 1.78
C PHE A 32 -1.02 -3.59 3.05
N ASP A 33 -0.47 -4.80 3.02
CA ASP A 33 0.35 -5.35 4.11
C ASP A 33 1.59 -4.48 4.37
N SER A 34 2.19 -3.91 3.32
CA SER A 34 3.30 -2.97 3.46
C SER A 34 2.91 -1.68 4.21
N LEU A 35 1.65 -1.23 4.07
CA LEU A 35 1.11 -0.08 4.82
C LEU A 35 0.83 -0.43 6.28
N ASP A 36 0.57 -1.70 6.60
CA ASP A 36 0.27 -2.20 7.94
C ASP A 36 1.50 -2.65 8.73
N LYS A 37 2.67 -2.66 8.08
CA LYS A 37 3.90 -3.18 8.66
C LYS A 37 4.23 -2.49 10.00
N PRO A 38 4.37 -3.26 11.11
CA PRO A 38 4.73 -2.70 12.40
C PRO A 38 6.22 -2.31 12.41
N TYR A 39 6.56 -1.25 13.14
CA TYR A 39 7.94 -0.93 13.45
C TYR A 39 8.47 -1.82 14.56
N THR A 40 9.71 -2.29 14.41
CA THR A 40 10.47 -2.97 15.47
C THR A 40 11.68 -2.11 15.84
N PRO A 41 11.95 -1.85 17.13
CA PRO A 41 13.06 -0.99 17.57
C PRO A 41 14.45 -1.44 17.10
N THR A 42 14.60 -2.71 16.70
CA THR A 42 15.84 -3.25 16.13
C THR A 42 16.06 -2.87 14.66
N THR A 43 15.06 -2.32 13.99
CA THR A 43 15.12 -1.91 12.59
C THR A 43 15.49 -0.44 12.51
N ASN A 44 16.43 -0.10 11.63
CA ASN A 44 16.73 1.31 11.35
C ASN A 44 15.48 2.02 10.79
N LEU A 45 15.25 3.25 11.27
CA LEU A 45 14.06 4.03 10.95
C LEU A 45 13.91 4.31 9.45
N ASP A 46 15.00 4.62 8.76
CA ASP A 46 14.98 4.92 7.32
C ASP A 46 14.59 3.67 6.52
N PHE A 47 15.10 2.48 6.91
CA PHE A 47 14.67 1.22 6.31
C PHE A 47 13.21 0.89 6.61
N TYR A 48 12.72 1.22 7.80
CA TYR A 48 11.31 1.05 8.11
C TYR A 48 10.43 1.93 7.22
N GLN A 49 10.73 3.23 7.13
CA GLN A 49 10.02 4.18 6.29
C GLN A 49 10.04 3.76 4.81
N ALA A 50 11.20 3.37 4.30
CA ALA A 50 11.34 2.90 2.92
C ALA A 50 10.51 1.64 2.62
N SER A 51 10.20 0.84 3.64
CA SER A 51 9.38 -0.37 3.50
C SER A 51 7.87 -0.14 3.51
N ILE A 52 7.43 1.11 3.69
CA ILE A 52 6.02 1.51 3.57
C ILE A 52 5.75 1.76 2.08
N LEU A 53 4.88 0.95 1.47
CA LEU A 53 4.50 1.03 0.06
C LEU A 53 5.73 1.11 -0.87
N PRO A 54 6.66 0.14 -0.80
CA PRO A 54 7.92 0.17 -1.56
C PRO A 54 7.68 0.18 -3.07
N GLN A 55 6.52 -0.31 -3.53
CA GLN A 55 6.13 -0.40 -4.93
C GLN A 55 5.94 0.95 -5.63
N LEU A 56 5.85 2.06 -4.88
CA LEU A 56 5.83 3.39 -5.48
C LEU A 56 7.08 3.62 -6.33
N THR A 57 6.91 4.20 -7.52
CA THR A 57 8.04 4.68 -8.33
C THR A 57 8.77 5.82 -7.62
N GLN A 58 9.95 6.20 -8.14
CA GLN A 58 10.73 7.33 -7.60
C GLN A 58 9.99 8.67 -7.66
N GLN A 59 9.12 8.86 -8.65
CA GLN A 59 8.32 10.07 -8.84
C GLN A 59 6.82 9.73 -8.99
N PRO A 60 6.17 9.26 -7.93
CA PRO A 60 4.78 8.86 -7.99
C PRO A 60 3.86 10.07 -7.76
N ARG A 61 2.63 10.00 -8.29
CA ARG A 61 1.55 10.90 -7.89
C ARG A 61 0.80 10.29 -6.71
N ILE A 62 0.93 10.88 -5.54
CA ILE A 62 0.30 10.38 -4.32
C ILE A 62 -0.72 11.40 -3.83
N ILE A 63 -1.95 10.96 -3.57
CA ILE A 63 -3.04 11.77 -3.03
C ILE A 63 -3.66 10.99 -1.87
N ILE A 64 -3.76 11.61 -0.70
CA ILE A 64 -4.44 11.02 0.46
C ILE A 64 -5.56 11.97 0.89
N ASN A 65 -6.81 11.50 0.89
CA ASN A 65 -8.00 12.28 1.23
C ASN A 65 -8.08 13.63 0.49
N GLY A 66 -7.67 13.66 -0.78
CA GLY A 66 -7.63 14.87 -1.60
C GLY A 66 -6.41 15.76 -1.40
N THR A 67 -5.52 15.44 -0.47
CA THR A 67 -4.27 16.18 -0.24
C THR A 67 -3.12 15.53 -1.01
N PRO A 68 -2.47 16.25 -1.96
CA PRO A 68 -1.35 15.70 -2.72
C PRO A 68 -0.05 15.67 -1.90
N PHE A 69 0.78 14.66 -2.13
CA PHE A 69 2.13 14.55 -1.57
C PHE A 69 3.17 14.80 -2.66
N GLY A 70 4.19 15.60 -2.33
CA GLY A 70 5.21 16.01 -3.30
C GLY A 70 6.28 14.97 -3.62
N SER A 71 6.44 13.92 -2.79
CA SER A 71 7.43 12.87 -3.02
C SER A 71 7.11 11.57 -2.26
N LYS A 72 7.67 10.45 -2.74
CA LYS A 72 7.63 9.13 -2.06
C LYS A 72 8.19 9.21 -0.62
N PRO A 73 9.38 9.79 -0.36
CA PRO A 73 9.90 9.91 1.00
C PRO A 73 9.01 10.73 1.93
N THR A 74 8.42 11.83 1.45
CA THR A 74 7.51 12.66 2.26
C THR A 74 6.28 11.87 2.70
N PHE A 75 5.68 11.10 1.78
CA PHE A 75 4.57 10.20 2.10
C PHE A 75 4.97 9.16 3.14
N GLN A 76 6.08 8.44 2.91
CA GLN A 76 6.56 7.38 3.81
C GLN A 76 6.86 7.91 5.21
N GLN A 77 7.45 9.10 5.31
CA GLN A 77 7.72 9.76 6.59
C GLN A 77 6.42 10.07 7.34
N VAL A 78 5.42 10.65 6.66
CA VAL A 78 4.13 10.97 7.28
C VAL A 78 3.40 9.70 7.70
N TRP A 79 3.31 8.72 6.82
CA TRP A 79 2.64 7.45 7.10
C TRP A 79 3.27 6.70 8.28
N SER A 80 4.61 6.75 8.42
CA SER A 80 5.32 6.13 9.54
C SER A 80 4.98 6.71 10.91
N LYS A 81 4.46 7.95 10.95
CA LYS A 81 4.06 8.63 12.19
C LYS A 81 2.58 8.48 12.51
N LEU A 82 1.78 7.95 11.58
CA LEU A 82 0.38 7.65 11.84
C LEU A 82 0.26 6.49 12.83
N PRO A 83 -0.91 6.32 13.47
CA PRO A 83 -1.23 5.11 14.20
C PRO A 83 -1.07 3.86 13.32
N ALA A 84 -0.85 2.72 13.96
CA ALA A 84 -0.80 1.45 13.23
C ALA A 84 -2.16 1.19 12.56
N THR A 85 -2.13 0.82 11.29
CA THR A 85 -3.34 0.48 10.53
C THR A 85 -3.52 -1.03 10.44
N GLN A 86 -4.73 -1.44 10.09
CA GLN A 86 -4.97 -2.73 9.48
C GLN A 86 -5.97 -2.57 8.34
N HIS A 87 -5.57 -2.94 7.14
CA HIS A 87 -6.39 -2.94 5.94
C HIS A 87 -6.96 -4.33 5.70
N GLN A 88 -8.14 -4.36 5.09
CA GLN A 88 -8.71 -5.56 4.51
C GLN A 88 -9.35 -5.18 3.16
N VAL A 89 -8.80 -5.72 2.08
CA VAL A 89 -9.38 -5.58 0.74
C VAL A 89 -10.74 -6.27 0.71
N SER A 90 -11.76 -5.55 0.27
CA SER A 90 -13.14 -6.03 0.18
C SER A 90 -13.47 -6.45 -1.26
N SER A 91 -13.09 -5.61 -2.22
CA SER A 91 -13.23 -5.88 -3.65
C SER A 91 -12.23 -5.05 -4.45
N PHE A 92 -11.94 -5.48 -5.66
CA PHE A 92 -11.21 -4.68 -6.62
C PHE A 92 -11.72 -4.95 -8.03
N ASP A 93 -11.50 -3.99 -8.91
CA ASP A 93 -11.67 -4.11 -10.35
C ASP A 93 -10.45 -3.51 -11.04
N CYS A 94 -10.12 -3.98 -12.24
CA CYS A 94 -8.96 -3.49 -12.96
C CYS A 94 -9.12 -3.57 -14.48
N HIS A 95 -8.52 -2.59 -15.15
CA HIS A 95 -8.40 -2.58 -16.60
C HIS A 95 -6.94 -2.47 -17.00
N LEU A 96 -6.50 -3.38 -17.88
CA LEU A 96 -5.20 -3.26 -18.54
C LEU A 96 -5.32 -2.31 -19.72
N VAL A 97 -4.68 -1.15 -19.62
CA VAL A 97 -4.66 -0.13 -20.67
C VAL A 97 -3.40 -0.34 -21.53
N PRO A 98 -3.55 -0.54 -22.85
CA PRO A 98 -2.43 -0.58 -23.76
C PRO A 98 -1.67 0.75 -23.76
N SER A 99 -0.34 0.69 -23.77
CA SER A 99 0.46 1.89 -23.99
C SER A 99 0.40 2.30 -25.46
N SER A 100 0.14 3.58 -25.71
CA SER A 100 0.23 4.18 -27.05
C SER A 100 1.67 4.53 -27.46
N VAL A 101 2.63 4.43 -26.54
CA VAL A 101 4.04 4.76 -26.75
C VAL A 101 4.84 3.49 -27.05
N PRO A 102 5.51 3.38 -28.20
CA PRO A 102 6.37 2.23 -28.52
C PRO A 102 7.45 2.02 -27.45
N GLY A 103 7.55 0.81 -26.91
CA GLY A 103 8.54 0.45 -25.89
C GLY A 103 8.16 0.79 -24.44
N ALA A 104 7.00 1.40 -24.20
CA ALA A 104 6.47 1.56 -22.85
C ALA A 104 5.54 0.39 -22.50
N ASN A 105 5.63 -0.07 -21.25
CA ASN A 105 4.82 -1.17 -20.73
C ASN A 105 3.33 -0.80 -20.67
N ARG A 106 2.47 -1.82 -20.74
CA ARG A 106 1.04 -1.66 -20.47
C ARG A 106 0.83 -1.30 -19.00
N GLN A 107 -0.29 -0.64 -18.69
CA GLN A 107 -0.58 -0.18 -17.33
C GLN A 107 -1.93 -0.71 -16.86
N PHE A 108 -1.97 -1.18 -15.61
CA PHE A 108 -3.22 -1.40 -14.91
C PHE A 108 -3.75 -0.11 -14.32
N ILE A 109 -5.03 0.15 -14.54
CA ILE A 109 -5.83 1.05 -13.70
C ILE A 109 -6.65 0.16 -12.78
N ILE A 110 -6.45 0.31 -11.48
CA ILE A 110 -7.03 -0.56 -10.46
C ILE A 110 -7.87 0.29 -9.52
N LEU A 111 -9.11 -0.10 -9.33
CA LEU A 111 -10.00 0.45 -8.33
C LEU A 111 -10.15 -0.56 -7.21
N VAL A 112 -9.82 -0.18 -5.98
CA VAL A 112 -9.88 -1.05 -4.81
C VAL A 112 -10.83 -0.44 -3.79
N HIS A 113 -11.75 -1.26 -3.30
CA HIS A 113 -12.53 -0.96 -2.10
C HIS A 113 -11.99 -1.79 -0.94
N LEU A 114 -11.72 -1.12 0.17
CA LEU A 114 -11.18 -1.74 1.36
C LEU A 114 -11.83 -1.17 2.60
N LYS A 115 -11.64 -1.86 3.71
CA LYS A 115 -11.89 -1.33 5.03
C LYS A 115 -10.58 -1.22 5.79
N VAL A 116 -10.44 -0.16 6.57
CA VAL A 116 -9.24 0.10 7.38
C VAL A 116 -9.64 0.36 8.83
N ARG A 117 -8.80 -0.04 9.78
CA ARG A 117 -8.94 0.35 11.19
C ARG A 117 -7.61 0.84 11.73
N PHE A 118 -7.66 1.73 12.71
CA PHE A 118 -6.51 2.42 13.27
C PHE A 118 -6.32 2.01 14.74
N ASP A 119 -5.08 1.94 15.20
CA ASP A 119 -4.76 1.71 16.60
C ASP A 119 -5.08 2.97 17.42
N GLU A 120 -6.02 2.86 18.35
CA GLU A 120 -6.44 3.96 19.24
C GLU A 120 -5.73 3.90 20.59
N GLY A 121 -4.65 3.12 20.70
CA GLY A 121 -3.87 2.96 21.93
C GLY A 121 -3.04 4.17 22.36
N GLY A 122 -3.19 5.33 21.70
CA GLY A 122 -2.50 6.58 22.04
C GLY A 122 -1.01 6.63 21.66
N LYS A 123 -0.52 5.62 20.92
CA LYS A 123 0.86 5.55 20.43
C LYS A 123 0.91 5.54 18.91
N ASN A 124 1.92 6.19 18.34
CA ASN A 124 2.22 6.05 16.91
C ASN A 124 2.87 4.67 16.63
N ARG A 125 3.14 4.37 15.36
CA ARG A 125 3.86 3.13 14.96
C ARG A 125 5.24 2.98 15.60
N LEU A 126 5.92 4.11 15.86
CA LEU A 126 7.26 4.15 16.45
C LEU A 126 7.24 3.91 17.97
N GLY A 127 6.06 3.95 18.60
CA GLY A 127 5.87 3.77 20.03
C GLY A 127 5.82 5.06 20.83
N ASP A 128 5.92 6.22 20.19
CA ASP A 128 5.82 7.53 20.83
C ASP A 128 4.38 7.81 21.23
N SER A 129 4.17 8.43 22.41
CA SER A 129 2.90 9.05 22.79
C SER A 129 3.08 10.55 22.98
N ALA A 130 1.98 11.29 22.90
CA ALA A 130 1.96 12.73 23.18
C ALA A 130 1.76 13.03 24.68
N ASP A 131 1.82 12.01 25.55
CA ASP A 131 1.66 12.20 26.98
C ASP A 131 2.89 12.92 27.53
N LEU A 132 2.68 14.09 28.14
CA LEU A 132 3.72 14.73 28.94
C LEU A 132 4.02 13.82 30.13
N LEU A 133 5.12 13.08 30.06
CA LEU A 133 5.67 12.40 31.24
C LEU A 133 5.97 13.51 32.27
N ASN A 134 5.30 13.48 33.43
CA ASN A 134 5.62 14.38 34.53
C ASN A 134 7.05 14.08 35.01
N VAL A 135 8.03 14.80 34.44
CA VAL A 135 9.44 14.77 34.85
C VAL A 135 9.53 15.44 36.23
N GLY A 136 9.29 14.68 37.29
CA GLY A 136 9.33 15.22 38.65
C GLY A 136 8.87 14.30 39.78
N GLN A 137 8.27 13.14 39.51
CA GLN A 137 8.05 12.14 40.54
C GLN A 137 9.08 11.02 40.44
N PRO A 138 9.80 10.69 41.53
CA PRO A 138 10.72 9.55 41.53
C PRO A 138 9.90 8.27 41.29
N SER A 139 10.06 7.70 40.10
CA SER A 139 9.50 6.41 39.70
C SER A 139 10.16 5.30 40.53
N GLN A 140 9.56 4.97 41.68
CA GLN A 140 9.82 3.69 42.34
C GLN A 140 9.07 2.59 41.58
N ASN A 141 9.66 2.19 40.44
CA ASN A 141 9.54 0.90 39.75
C ASN A 141 9.82 1.14 38.26
N SER A 142 11.08 0.99 37.85
CA SER A 142 11.49 0.91 36.45
C SER A 142 11.10 -0.44 35.82
N GLY A 143 9.84 -0.82 35.98
CA GLY A 143 9.15 -1.69 35.03
C GLY A 143 8.45 -0.77 34.06
N LEU A 144 9.02 -0.59 32.86
CA LEU A 144 8.29 -0.01 31.73
C LEU A 144 6.86 -0.59 31.74
N PRO A 145 5.79 0.22 31.59
CA PRO A 145 4.49 -0.34 31.28
C PRO A 145 4.58 -0.87 29.84
N THR A 146 5.20 -2.04 29.69
CA THR A 146 4.97 -2.93 28.58
C THR A 146 3.47 -3.14 28.60
N ARG A 147 2.80 -2.71 27.53
CA ARG A 147 1.36 -2.87 27.36
C ARG A 147 0.99 -4.27 27.84
N PRO A 148 -0.03 -4.45 28.71
CA PRO A 148 -0.53 -5.79 28.96
C PRO A 148 -0.82 -6.43 27.61
N ALA A 149 -0.51 -7.72 27.46
CA ALA A 149 -0.62 -8.50 26.22
C ALA A 149 -2.09 -8.68 25.75
N GLY A 150 -2.93 -7.67 25.93
CA GLY A 150 -4.28 -7.60 25.41
C GLY A 150 -4.31 -7.11 23.95
N PRO A 151 -5.46 -7.27 23.29
CA PRO A 151 -5.68 -6.83 21.92
C PRO A 151 -5.35 -5.34 21.78
N ARG A 152 -4.76 -4.93 20.65
CA ARG A 152 -4.71 -3.49 20.30
C ARG A 152 -6.15 -2.97 20.29
N PRO A 153 -6.46 -1.84 20.94
CA PRO A 153 -7.76 -1.21 20.81
C PRO A 153 -7.83 -0.59 19.41
N TYR A 154 -8.13 -1.41 18.41
CA TYR A 154 -8.39 -0.91 17.08
C TYR A 154 -9.75 -0.22 17.05
N SER A 155 -9.82 0.86 16.28
CA SER A 155 -11.06 1.53 15.93
C SER A 155 -12.07 0.56 15.28
N ARG A 156 -13.32 1.02 15.15
CA ARG A 156 -14.24 0.42 14.18
C ARG A 156 -13.70 0.60 12.76
N TRP A 157 -14.21 -0.21 11.84
CA TRP A 157 -13.83 -0.16 10.44
C TRP A 157 -14.26 1.17 9.79
N PHE A 158 -13.32 1.81 9.12
CA PHE A 158 -13.55 2.85 8.13
C PHE A 158 -13.70 2.21 6.76
N GLY A 159 -14.51 2.82 5.89
CA GLY A 159 -14.52 2.50 4.46
C GLY A 159 -13.49 3.34 3.72
N ALA A 160 -12.73 2.74 2.81
CA ALA A 160 -11.82 3.46 1.94
C ALA A 160 -11.89 2.97 0.50
N THR A 161 -11.60 3.88 -0.42
CA THR A 161 -11.44 3.61 -1.85
C THR A 161 -10.06 4.05 -2.28
N VAL A 162 -9.38 3.20 -3.02
CA VAL A 162 -8.01 3.43 -3.51
C VAL A 162 -7.98 3.23 -5.01
N THR A 163 -7.45 4.22 -5.73
CA THR A 163 -7.18 4.11 -7.17
C THR A 163 -5.67 4.01 -7.38
N ILE A 164 -5.25 2.97 -8.09
CA ILE A 164 -3.83 2.67 -8.34
C ILE A 164 -3.60 2.64 -9.85
N VAL A 165 -2.54 3.30 -10.31
CA VAL A 165 -2.02 3.15 -11.68
C VAL A 165 -0.66 2.50 -11.60
N ALA A 166 -0.55 1.27 -12.08
CA ALA A 166 0.65 0.46 -11.99
C ALA A 166 1.08 -0.09 -13.35
N ASP A 167 2.38 -0.28 -13.53
CA ASP A 167 2.94 -1.01 -14.66
C ASP A 167 2.50 -2.47 -14.64
N GLU A 168 2.35 -3.11 -15.81
CA GLU A 168 2.01 -4.53 -15.90
C GLU A 168 3.00 -5.44 -15.16
N ASN A 169 4.24 -4.99 -14.96
CA ASN A 169 5.24 -5.72 -14.20
C ASN A 169 4.87 -5.94 -12.73
N ILE A 170 3.83 -5.28 -12.20
CA ILE A 170 3.34 -5.51 -10.82
C ILE A 170 2.99 -6.98 -10.56
N VAL A 171 2.49 -7.71 -11.56
CA VAL A 171 2.17 -9.15 -11.45
C VAL A 171 3.39 -10.06 -11.57
N LEU A 172 4.52 -9.54 -12.05
CA LEU A 172 5.79 -10.28 -12.16
C LEU A 172 6.70 -10.01 -10.97
N ASN A 173 6.69 -8.78 -10.45
CA ASN A 173 7.51 -8.33 -9.34
C ASN A 173 6.68 -7.42 -8.41
N SER A 174 6.07 -8.04 -7.40
CA SER A 174 5.23 -7.35 -6.41
C SER A 174 5.98 -6.41 -5.48
N ASP A 175 7.32 -6.52 -5.40
CA ASP A 175 8.18 -5.65 -4.59
C ASP A 175 8.85 -4.56 -5.45
N GLY A 176 8.68 -4.62 -6.77
CA GLY A 176 9.26 -3.68 -7.72
C GLY A 176 8.58 -2.33 -7.72
N GLU A 177 9.33 -1.29 -8.06
CA GLU A 177 8.83 0.07 -8.24
C GLU A 177 7.98 0.18 -9.51
N CYS A 178 6.67 -0.06 -9.38
CA CYS A 178 5.72 -0.17 -10.49
C CYS A 178 4.49 0.73 -10.34
N ILE A 179 4.21 1.28 -9.15
CA ILE A 179 3.05 2.14 -8.89
C ILE A 179 3.40 3.59 -9.18
N SER A 180 2.81 4.13 -10.26
CA SER A 180 3.01 5.51 -10.70
C SER A 180 2.00 6.51 -10.08
N SER A 181 0.83 6.02 -9.67
CA SER A 181 -0.22 6.84 -9.06
C SER A 181 -0.90 6.06 -7.94
N PHE A 182 -1.11 6.71 -6.80
CA PHE A 182 -1.78 6.17 -5.63
C PHE A 182 -2.70 7.23 -5.04
N ASP A 183 -4.00 7.11 -5.28
CA ASP A 183 -5.03 7.99 -4.71
C ASP A 183 -5.83 7.20 -3.67
N TYR A 184 -5.70 7.58 -2.41
CA TYR A 184 -6.32 6.92 -1.27
C TYR A 184 -7.34 7.86 -0.63
N ARG A 185 -8.60 7.44 -0.54
CA ARG A 185 -9.67 8.24 0.07
C ARG A 185 -10.46 7.42 1.08
N ILE A 186 -10.55 7.89 2.30
CA ILE A 186 -11.55 7.42 3.27
C ILE A 186 -12.92 7.92 2.81
N THR A 187 -13.87 6.99 2.67
CA THR A 187 -15.22 7.24 2.17
C THR A 187 -16.27 7.18 3.27
N ASP A 188 -16.00 6.43 4.33
CA ASP A 188 -16.90 6.29 5.47
C ASP A 188 -16.09 6.23 6.77
N ALA A 189 -16.59 6.92 7.79
CA ALA A 189 -15.91 7.08 9.08
C ALA A 189 -16.89 6.74 10.22
N PRO A 190 -16.52 5.83 11.13
CA PRO A 190 -17.38 5.49 12.25
C PRO A 190 -17.45 6.64 13.26
N GLU A 191 -18.67 6.96 13.74
CA GLU A 191 -18.94 8.10 14.63
C GLU A 191 -18.13 8.09 15.95
N ASN A 192 -17.76 6.93 16.46
CA ASN A 192 -17.08 6.76 17.75
C ASN A 192 -15.57 6.45 17.60
N SER A 193 -14.94 6.85 16.51
CA SER A 193 -13.49 6.74 16.35
C SER A 193 -12.76 7.92 16.98
N VAL A 194 -11.66 7.63 17.66
CA VAL A 194 -10.71 8.64 18.16
C VAL A 194 -9.84 9.17 17.01
N PHE A 195 -9.61 8.34 15.99
CA PHE A 195 -8.93 8.78 14.76
C PHE A 195 -9.85 9.70 13.94
N ILE A 196 -9.32 10.87 13.56
CA ILE A 196 -9.99 11.91 12.77
C ILE A 196 -9.24 12.06 11.44
N ILE A 197 -10.00 12.21 10.35
CA ILE A 197 -9.51 12.29 8.96
C ILE A 197 -9.02 13.68 8.60
#